data_AF-A0A8B9FAX7-F1
#
_entry.id   AF-A0A8B9FAX7-F1
#
_cell.length_a   1.000
_cell.length_b   1.000
_cell.length_c   1.000
_cell.angle_alpha   90.00
_cell.angle_beta   90.00
_cell.angle_gamma   90.00
#
_symmetry.space_group_name_H-M   'P 1'
#
loop_
_entity.id
_entity.type
_entity.pdbx_description
1 polymer ?
#
loop_
_entity_poly.entity_id
_entity_poly.type
_entity_poly.pdbx_seq_one_letter_code
_entity_poly.pdbx_strand_id
1 'polypeptide(L)'
;MKSKKQDFSVLMMLTSPERKCLRSDFARKAFKMLESSSVLLFIVFLLLFILLLFVVLIRRNPAAALLWKEIIREKITNLIMNQSKEQRILNFVLQNAVRGDPCSVLDAIDKYCSQKEWAMNVGSEKGVILDKTVEEVSPSVALELGTYCGYSGVRIARRLKEGARLLTVEFNPEFAAIAKQMFEFAGVQDKVRLLEGPSQEVIPQLKKKYEVDTLDFVFLDHWKDRYAPDTILLQQHFYIITDYKTECLLSVSPSVPSHSSQFTEIKPLAPSKRKRRRKEKLHLKMGT
;
A
#
# COMPACT_ATOMS: atom_id res chain seq x y z
N MET A 1 29.53 -53.17 0.19
CA MET A 1 30.03 -51.90 -0.37
C MET A 1 31.23 -52.14 -1.32
N LYS A 2 31.07 -52.93 -2.40
CA LYS A 2 32.21 -53.36 -3.24
C LYS A 2 31.86 -53.63 -4.73
N SER A 3 30.88 -52.94 -5.32
CA SER A 3 30.45 -53.22 -6.72
C SER A 3 30.15 -52.00 -7.60
N LYS A 4 30.48 -50.76 -7.21
CA LYS A 4 30.24 -49.56 -8.04
C LYS A 4 31.49 -48.78 -8.45
N LYS A 5 32.69 -49.23 -8.06
CA LYS A 5 33.94 -48.51 -8.34
C LYS A 5 34.64 -48.93 -9.64
N GLN A 6 34.19 -50.00 -10.31
CA GLN A 6 34.82 -50.51 -11.54
C GLN A 6 34.28 -49.88 -12.84
N ASP A 7 33.07 -49.32 -12.84
CA ASP A 7 32.47 -48.77 -14.07
C ASP A 7 33.01 -47.38 -14.47
N PHE A 8 33.51 -46.59 -13.53
CA PHE A 8 34.00 -45.23 -13.83
C PHE A 8 35.35 -45.22 -14.56
N SER A 9 36.18 -46.25 -14.35
CA SER A 9 37.51 -46.33 -14.95
C SER A 9 37.46 -46.65 -16.45
N VAL A 10 36.44 -47.38 -16.90
CA VAL A 10 36.25 -47.76 -18.31
C VAL A 10 35.70 -46.58 -19.13
N LEU A 11 34.84 -45.74 -18.53
CA LEU A 11 34.20 -44.61 -19.22
C LEU A 11 35.19 -43.48 -19.62
N MET A 12 36.30 -43.34 -18.88
CA MET A 12 37.38 -42.39 -19.19
C MET A 12 38.28 -42.84 -20.35
N MET A 13 38.34 -44.14 -20.65
CA MET A 13 39.17 -44.70 -21.73
C MET A 13 38.48 -44.75 -23.11
N LEU A 14 37.19 -44.41 -23.20
CA LEU A 14 36.45 -44.42 -24.46
C LEU A 14 36.77 -43.21 -25.35
N THR A 15 36.79 -43.43 -26.66
CA THR A 15 37.02 -42.37 -27.65
C THR A 15 35.83 -41.38 -27.69
N SER A 16 36.06 -40.14 -28.11
CA SER A 16 35.01 -39.09 -28.20
C SER A 16 33.72 -39.52 -28.94
N PRO A 17 33.78 -40.29 -30.04
CA PRO A 17 32.60 -40.80 -30.75
C PRO A 17 31.80 -41.84 -29.95
N GLU A 18 32.48 -42.78 -29.29
CA GLU A 18 31.83 -43.84 -28.51
C GLU A 18 31.14 -43.30 -27.26
N ARG A 19 31.73 -42.30 -26.61
CA ARG A 19 31.07 -41.58 -25.51
C ARG A 19 29.79 -40.88 -25.95
N LYS A 20 29.74 -40.31 -27.16
CA LYS A 20 28.51 -39.71 -27.72
C LYS A 20 27.45 -40.78 -28.01
N CYS A 21 27.85 -41.93 -28.55
CA CYS A 21 26.94 -43.05 -28.83
C CYS A 21 26.32 -43.64 -27.55
N LEU A 22 27.13 -43.96 -26.54
CA LEU A 22 26.66 -44.44 -25.23
C LEU A 22 25.76 -43.44 -24.52
N ARG A 23 26.05 -42.13 -24.61
CA ARG A 23 25.20 -41.08 -24.04
C ARG A 23 23.85 -40.99 -24.76
N SER A 24 23.84 -41.23 -26.08
CA SER A 24 22.61 -41.28 -26.89
C SER A 24 21.77 -42.54 -26.61
N ASP A 25 22.40 -43.68 -26.35
CA ASP A 25 21.69 -44.93 -26.03
C ASP A 25 21.18 -44.95 -24.58
N PHE A 26 21.95 -44.38 -23.65
CA PHE A 26 21.46 -44.16 -22.29
C PHE A 26 20.29 -43.18 -22.27
N ALA A 27 20.36 -42.08 -23.03
CA ALA A 27 19.26 -41.14 -23.19
C ALA A 27 18.03 -41.80 -23.83
N ARG A 28 18.22 -42.62 -24.89
CA ARG A 28 17.12 -43.39 -25.53
C ARG A 28 16.48 -44.40 -24.59
N LYS A 29 17.28 -45.08 -23.76
CA LYS A 29 16.79 -46.06 -22.78
C LYS A 29 16.06 -45.38 -21.61
N ALA A 30 16.59 -44.25 -21.12
CA ALA A 30 15.92 -43.42 -20.11
C ALA A 30 14.60 -42.84 -20.64
N PHE A 31 14.56 -42.41 -21.90
CA PHE A 31 13.36 -41.92 -22.57
C PHE A 31 12.29 -43.02 -22.70
N LYS A 32 12.66 -44.22 -23.17
CA LYS A 32 11.75 -45.38 -23.23
C LYS A 32 11.24 -45.83 -21.85
N MET A 33 12.03 -45.67 -20.80
CA MET A 33 11.59 -45.94 -19.42
C MET A 33 10.61 -44.88 -18.91
N LEU A 34 10.81 -43.60 -19.28
CA LEU A 34 9.89 -42.49 -18.96
C LEU A 34 8.54 -42.62 -19.68
N GLU A 35 8.54 -43.22 -20.88
CA GLU A 35 7.37 -43.44 -21.72
C GLU A 35 6.52 -44.64 -21.27
N SER A 36 7.01 -45.44 -20.31
CA SER A 36 6.21 -46.49 -19.70
C SER A 36 5.06 -45.89 -18.88
N SER A 37 3.83 -46.28 -19.21
CA SER A 37 2.61 -45.69 -18.61
C SER A 37 2.59 -45.79 -17.08
N SER A 38 3.25 -46.80 -16.50
CA SER A 38 3.39 -46.99 -15.05
C SER A 38 4.33 -45.99 -14.37
N VAL A 39 5.46 -45.65 -15.01
CA VAL A 39 6.41 -44.65 -14.48
C VAL A 39 5.81 -43.26 -14.57
N LEU A 40 5.15 -42.93 -15.69
CA LEU A 40 4.45 -41.66 -15.84
C LEU A 40 3.36 -41.48 -14.77
N LEU A 41 2.57 -42.54 -14.52
CA LEU A 41 1.53 -42.53 -13.50
C LEU A 41 2.11 -42.31 -12.10
N PHE A 42 3.24 -42.96 -11.77
CA PHE A 42 3.92 -42.76 -10.48
C PHE A 42 4.43 -41.32 -10.31
N ILE A 43 5.00 -40.73 -11.37
CA ILE A 43 5.44 -39.33 -11.34
C ILE A 43 4.26 -38.40 -11.13
N VAL A 44 3.13 -38.62 -11.82
CA VAL A 44 1.91 -37.83 -11.63
C VAL A 44 1.39 -37.94 -10.20
N PHE A 45 1.30 -39.15 -9.64
CA PHE A 45 0.88 -39.34 -8.25
C PHE A 45 1.83 -38.68 -7.24
N LEU A 46 3.14 -38.76 -7.47
CA LEU A 46 4.13 -38.11 -6.62
C LEU A 46 3.97 -36.59 -6.64
N LEU A 47 3.76 -35.99 -7.82
CA LEU A 47 3.51 -34.56 -7.98
C LEU A 47 2.21 -34.13 -7.29
N LEU A 48 1.13 -34.91 -7.44
CA LEU A 48 -0.14 -34.65 -6.75
C LEU A 48 0.00 -34.77 -5.22
N PHE A 49 0.78 -35.74 -4.74
CA PHE A 49 1.05 -35.91 -3.31
C PHE A 49 1.89 -34.77 -2.74
N ILE A 50 2.92 -34.32 -3.47
CA ILE A 50 3.70 -33.14 -3.10
C ILE A 50 2.81 -31.89 -3.07
N LEU A 51 1.94 -31.71 -4.07
CA LEU A 51 0.96 -30.61 -4.10
C LEU A 51 0.01 -30.67 -2.91
N LEU A 52 -0.49 -31.85 -2.55
CA LEU A 52 -1.35 -32.05 -1.39
C LEU A 52 -0.62 -31.69 -0.08
N LEU A 53 0.60 -32.21 0.12
CA LEU A 53 1.44 -31.89 1.28
C LEU A 53 1.70 -30.38 1.37
N PHE A 54 1.96 -29.75 0.23
CA PHE A 54 2.16 -28.32 0.13
C PHE A 54 0.92 -27.52 0.55
N VAL A 55 -0.27 -27.91 0.08
CA VAL A 55 -1.56 -27.31 0.49
C VAL A 55 -1.82 -27.50 1.99
N VAL A 56 -1.53 -28.69 2.54
CA VAL A 56 -1.67 -28.98 3.96
C VAL A 56 -0.71 -28.14 4.79
N LEU A 57 0.53 -27.97 4.33
CA LEU A 57 1.55 -27.18 5.02
C LEU A 57 1.21 -25.69 5.05
N ILE A 58 0.69 -25.13 3.94
CA ILE A 58 0.15 -23.77 3.90
C ILE A 58 -1.03 -23.63 4.86
N ARG A 59 -1.95 -24.60 4.90
CA ARG A 59 -3.13 -24.51 5.78
C ARG A 59 -2.79 -24.64 7.26
N ARG A 60 -1.78 -25.45 7.62
CA ARG A 60 -1.40 -25.67 9.01
C ARG A 60 -0.50 -24.58 9.58
N ASN A 61 0.31 -23.93 8.74
CA ASN A 61 1.26 -22.93 9.20
C ASN A 61 0.81 -21.51 8.78
N PRO A 62 0.32 -20.68 9.73
CA PRO A 62 -0.15 -19.33 9.41
C PRO A 62 0.96 -18.42 8.87
N ALA A 63 2.22 -18.62 9.28
CA ALA A 63 3.35 -17.88 8.71
C ALA A 63 3.58 -18.28 7.25
N ALA A 64 3.48 -19.57 6.92
CA ALA A 64 3.55 -20.04 5.53
C ALA A 64 2.36 -19.57 4.69
N ALA A 65 1.16 -19.48 5.29
CA ALA A 65 -0.02 -18.91 4.62
C ALA A 65 0.16 -17.42 4.30
N LEU A 66 0.73 -16.64 5.22
CA LEU A 66 1.08 -15.23 4.99
C LEU A 66 2.16 -15.10 3.92
N LEU A 67 3.24 -15.88 4.00
CA LEU A 67 4.32 -15.88 2.99
C LEU A 67 3.81 -16.28 1.59
N TRP A 68 2.96 -17.30 1.51
CA TRP A 68 2.31 -17.73 0.27
C TRP A 68 1.42 -16.62 -0.30
N LYS A 69 0.65 -15.94 0.57
CA LYS A 69 -0.26 -14.87 0.19
C LYS A 69 0.48 -13.63 -0.32
N GLU A 70 1.45 -13.15 0.44
CA GLU A 70 2.18 -11.88 0.19
C GLU A 70 3.22 -12.02 -0.92
N ILE A 71 3.95 -13.15 -1.00
CA ILE A 71 5.08 -13.26 -1.95
C ILE A 71 4.66 -13.98 -3.23
N ILE A 72 4.03 -15.15 -3.11
CA ILE A 72 3.83 -16.03 -4.26
C ILE A 72 2.52 -15.72 -4.96
N ARG A 73 1.42 -15.63 -4.21
CA ARG A 73 0.09 -15.41 -4.79
C ARG A 73 -0.02 -14.03 -5.43
N GLU A 74 0.45 -12.97 -4.77
CA GLU A 74 0.39 -11.61 -5.33
C GLU A 74 1.25 -11.49 -6.60
N LYS A 75 2.50 -11.98 -6.58
CA LYS A 75 3.36 -11.98 -7.78
C LYS A 75 2.77 -12.81 -8.92
N ILE A 76 2.26 -14.01 -8.64
CA ILE A 76 1.62 -14.85 -9.65
C ILE A 76 0.35 -14.16 -10.19
N THR A 77 -0.47 -13.56 -9.34
CA THR A 77 -1.70 -12.87 -9.77
C THR A 77 -1.36 -11.66 -10.63
N ASN A 78 -0.38 -10.85 -10.24
CA ASN A 78 0.08 -9.70 -11.02
C ASN A 78 0.69 -10.14 -12.35
N LEU A 79 1.43 -11.26 -12.37
CA LEU A 79 2.01 -11.83 -13.59
C LEU A 79 0.94 -12.40 -14.54
N ILE A 80 -0.04 -13.14 -14.01
CA ILE A 80 -1.13 -13.73 -14.80
C ILE A 80 -2.05 -12.64 -15.35
N MET A 81 -2.40 -11.65 -14.52
CA MET A 81 -3.34 -10.59 -14.89
C MET A 81 -2.68 -9.44 -15.66
N ASN A 82 -1.34 -9.41 -15.71
CA ASN A 82 -0.52 -8.32 -16.26
C ASN A 82 -0.93 -6.92 -15.76
N GLN A 83 -1.39 -6.84 -14.51
CA GLN A 83 -1.91 -5.62 -13.87
C GLN A 83 -1.55 -5.62 -12.38
N SER A 84 -1.27 -4.44 -11.83
CA SER A 84 -1.09 -4.25 -10.39
C SER A 84 -2.42 -4.42 -9.64
N LYS A 85 -2.35 -4.64 -8.32
CA LYS A 85 -3.53 -4.70 -7.44
C LYS A 85 -4.33 -3.40 -7.51
N GLU A 86 -3.63 -2.28 -7.51
CA GLU A 86 -4.17 -0.93 -7.59
C GLU A 86 -4.94 -0.73 -8.90
N GLN A 87 -4.40 -1.21 -10.02
CA GLN A 87 -5.08 -1.16 -11.31
C GLN A 87 -6.33 -2.04 -11.32
N ARG A 88 -6.31 -3.21 -10.66
CA ARG A 88 -7.50 -4.06 -10.53
C ARG A 88 -8.60 -3.39 -9.71
N ILE A 89 -8.25 -2.68 -8.63
CA ILE A 89 -9.20 -1.88 -7.84
C ILE A 89 -9.85 -0.81 -8.73
N LEU A 90 -9.05 -0.03 -9.46
CA LEU A 90 -9.57 0.99 -10.38
C LEU A 90 -10.51 0.38 -11.42
N ASN A 91 -10.08 -0.69 -12.10
CA ASN A 91 -10.90 -1.36 -13.11
C ASN A 91 -12.23 -1.87 -12.53
N PHE A 92 -12.20 -2.41 -11.31
CA PHE A 92 -13.43 -2.86 -10.64
C PHE A 92 -14.37 -1.68 -10.36
N VAL A 93 -13.85 -0.55 -9.87
CA VAL A 93 -14.63 0.67 -9.66
C VAL A 93 -15.26 1.16 -10.96
N LEU A 94 -14.46 1.29 -12.02
CA LEU A 94 -14.95 1.77 -13.34
C LEU A 94 -16.09 0.92 -13.90
N GLN A 95 -16.12 -0.38 -13.58
CA GLN A 95 -17.15 -1.32 -14.04
C GLN A 95 -18.39 -1.41 -13.14
N ASN A 96 -18.27 -1.09 -11.86
CA ASN A 96 -19.29 -1.40 -10.86
C ASN A 96 -19.84 -0.17 -10.11
N ALA A 97 -19.20 0.99 -10.23
CA ALA A 97 -19.63 2.23 -9.60
C ALA A 97 -20.25 3.20 -10.62
N VAL A 98 -21.02 4.17 -10.10
CA VAL A 98 -21.63 5.23 -10.89
C VAL A 98 -20.64 6.39 -11.02
N ARG A 99 -20.38 6.82 -12.27
CA ARG A 99 -19.51 7.97 -12.55
C ARG A 99 -20.12 9.24 -11.97
N GLY A 100 -19.32 10.05 -11.28
CA GLY A 100 -19.74 11.27 -10.61
C GLY A 100 -20.39 11.05 -9.25
N ASP A 101 -20.48 9.80 -8.77
CA ASP A 101 -21.00 9.47 -7.44
C ASP A 101 -19.86 8.97 -6.53
N PRO A 102 -19.34 9.83 -5.64
CA PRO A 102 -18.25 9.43 -4.74
C PRO A 102 -18.67 8.36 -3.73
N CYS A 103 -19.96 8.26 -3.36
CA CYS A 103 -20.44 7.21 -2.47
C CYS A 103 -20.40 5.85 -3.17
N SER A 104 -20.89 5.78 -4.41
CA SER A 104 -20.84 4.55 -5.22
C SER A 104 -19.41 4.08 -5.46
N VAL A 105 -18.46 5.01 -5.67
CA VAL A 105 -17.03 4.69 -5.80
C VAL A 105 -16.48 4.06 -4.52
N LEU A 106 -16.77 4.65 -3.35
CA LEU A 106 -16.31 4.11 -2.06
C LEU A 106 -16.88 2.72 -1.79
N ASP A 107 -18.17 2.52 -2.06
CA ASP A 107 -18.84 1.23 -1.88
C ASP A 107 -18.23 0.15 -2.80
N ALA A 108 -17.87 0.50 -4.04
CA ALA A 108 -17.20 -0.40 -4.95
C ALA A 108 -15.79 -0.78 -4.47
N ILE A 109 -15.03 0.17 -3.93
CA ILE A 109 -13.72 -0.11 -3.33
C ILE A 109 -13.86 -1.04 -2.12
N ASP A 110 -14.78 -0.75 -1.20
CA ASP A 110 -15.02 -1.56 0.00
C ASP A 110 -15.49 -2.98 -0.36
N LYS A 111 -16.34 -3.12 -1.39
CA LYS A 111 -16.76 -4.42 -1.92
C LYS A 111 -15.60 -5.20 -2.53
N TYR A 112 -14.73 -4.56 -3.32
CA TYR A 112 -13.55 -5.21 -3.86
C TYR A 112 -12.62 -5.69 -2.73
N CYS A 113 -12.36 -4.82 -1.76
CA CYS A 113 -11.40 -5.09 -0.68
C CYS A 113 -11.88 -6.21 0.26
N SER A 114 -13.19 -6.30 0.49
CA SER A 114 -13.79 -7.34 1.32
C SER A 114 -13.94 -8.69 0.61
N GLN A 115 -14.23 -8.70 -0.70
CA GLN A 115 -14.60 -9.92 -1.42
C GLN A 115 -13.50 -10.50 -2.31
N LYS A 116 -12.55 -9.68 -2.78
CA LYS A 116 -11.55 -10.07 -3.78
C LYS A 116 -10.15 -10.07 -3.19
N GLU A 117 -9.68 -8.90 -2.78
CA GLU A 117 -8.28 -8.72 -2.42
C GLU A 117 -8.12 -7.56 -1.44
N TRP A 118 -7.46 -7.82 -0.32
CA TRP A 118 -7.19 -6.80 0.70
C TRP A 118 -6.28 -5.68 0.16
N ALA A 119 -6.57 -4.44 0.53
CA ALA A 119 -5.80 -3.25 0.17
C ALA A 119 -5.50 -2.37 1.40
N MET A 120 -4.50 -1.50 1.30
CA MET A 120 -4.01 -0.66 2.41
C MET A 120 -4.88 0.57 2.70
N ASN A 121 -6.15 0.57 2.33
CA ASN A 121 -7.03 1.72 2.56
C ASN A 121 -7.53 1.78 4.02
N VAL A 122 -8.08 2.94 4.40
CA VAL A 122 -8.67 3.18 5.73
C VAL A 122 -9.79 2.17 6.04
N GLY A 123 -10.55 1.76 5.02
CA GLY A 123 -11.72 0.88 5.14
C GLY A 123 -12.95 1.59 5.69
N SER A 124 -14.12 0.98 5.51
CA SER A 124 -15.42 1.57 5.82
C SER A 124 -15.61 2.00 7.27
N GLU A 125 -15.23 1.16 8.24
CA GLU A 125 -15.42 1.42 9.68
C GLU A 125 -14.65 2.65 10.16
N LYS A 126 -13.34 2.71 9.87
CA LYS A 126 -12.49 3.86 10.22
C LYS A 126 -12.81 5.08 9.36
N GLY A 127 -13.29 4.85 8.14
CA GLY A 127 -13.69 5.91 7.22
C GLY A 127 -14.85 6.77 7.76
N VAL A 128 -15.78 6.20 8.53
CA VAL A 128 -16.88 6.97 9.15
C VAL A 128 -16.34 8.00 10.15
N ILE A 129 -15.28 7.64 10.90
CA ILE A 129 -14.63 8.58 11.83
C ILE A 129 -14.00 9.73 11.05
N LEU A 130 -13.28 9.42 9.97
CA LEU A 130 -12.69 10.44 9.08
C LEU A 130 -13.77 11.36 8.50
N ASP A 131 -14.87 10.82 7.99
CA ASP A 131 -15.98 11.62 7.45
C ASP A 131 -16.50 12.62 8.50
N LYS A 132 -16.80 12.11 9.71
CA LYS A 132 -17.36 12.90 10.81
C LYS A 132 -16.40 14.00 11.23
N THR A 133 -15.11 13.71 11.33
CA THR A 133 -14.10 14.71 11.68
C THR A 133 -14.02 15.81 10.63
N VAL A 134 -14.04 15.48 9.33
CA VAL A 134 -14.01 16.50 8.27
C VAL A 134 -15.26 17.38 8.32
N GLU A 135 -16.43 16.81 8.61
CA GLU A 135 -17.67 17.56 8.78
C GLU A 135 -17.64 18.50 9.99
N GLU A 136 -17.12 18.03 11.13
CA GLU A 136 -16.99 18.81 12.37
C GLU A 136 -15.98 19.96 12.23
N VAL A 137 -14.81 19.69 11.64
CA VAL A 137 -13.78 20.71 11.41
C VAL A 137 -14.21 21.67 10.31
N SER A 138 -14.93 21.19 9.30
CA SER A 138 -15.36 21.96 8.13
C SER A 138 -14.21 22.76 7.49
N PRO A 139 -13.11 22.10 7.09
CA PRO A 139 -11.89 22.79 6.64
C PRO A 139 -12.11 23.53 5.33
N SER A 140 -11.47 24.71 5.19
CA SER A 140 -11.33 25.39 3.90
C SER A 140 -10.15 24.83 3.12
N VAL A 141 -9.07 24.46 3.82
CA VAL A 141 -7.92 23.76 3.23
C VAL A 141 -7.57 22.52 4.07
N ALA A 142 -7.70 21.36 3.44
CA ALA A 142 -7.28 20.07 3.98
C ALA A 142 -5.99 19.59 3.31
N LEU A 143 -5.12 18.93 4.08
CA LEU A 143 -3.92 18.25 3.58
C LEU A 143 -4.00 16.76 3.91
N GLU A 144 -3.68 15.91 2.94
CA GLU A 144 -3.49 14.47 3.10
C GLU A 144 -2.04 14.12 2.72
N LEU A 145 -1.35 13.38 3.59
CA LEU A 145 -0.04 12.79 3.31
C LEU A 145 -0.19 11.27 3.18
N GLY A 146 -0.13 10.78 1.93
CA GLY A 146 -0.40 9.39 1.54
C GLY A 146 -1.76 9.29 0.84
N THR A 147 -1.75 9.11 -0.49
CA THR A 147 -2.99 9.04 -1.29
C THR A 147 -3.35 7.60 -1.68
N TYR A 148 -2.35 6.78 -1.98
CA TYR A 148 -2.51 5.44 -2.54
C TYR A 148 -3.49 5.44 -3.74
N CYS A 149 -4.57 4.65 -3.70
CA CYS A 149 -5.59 4.61 -4.75
C CYS A 149 -6.68 5.71 -4.63
N GLY A 150 -6.55 6.66 -3.70
CA GLY A 150 -7.48 7.79 -3.54
C GLY A 150 -8.71 7.56 -2.66
N TYR A 151 -8.80 6.45 -1.91
CA TYR A 151 -9.98 6.14 -1.07
C TYR A 151 -10.26 7.22 0.00
N SER A 152 -9.25 7.56 0.81
CA SER A 152 -9.35 8.61 1.83
C SER A 152 -9.52 9.98 1.21
N GLY A 153 -8.84 10.26 0.09
CA GLY A 153 -9.03 11.50 -0.67
C GLY A 153 -10.48 11.70 -1.15
N VAL A 154 -11.13 10.66 -1.69
CA VAL A 154 -12.56 10.71 -2.07
C VAL A 154 -13.45 10.94 -0.84
N ARG A 155 -13.15 10.26 0.28
CA ARG A 155 -13.88 10.45 1.54
C ARG A 155 -13.78 11.87 2.08
N ILE A 156 -12.60 12.48 2.05
CA ILE A 156 -12.41 13.86 2.49
C ILE A 156 -13.10 14.81 1.51
N ALA A 157 -12.81 14.69 0.21
CA ALA A 157 -13.28 15.62 -0.80
C ALA A 157 -14.81 15.71 -0.91
N ARG A 158 -15.53 14.58 -0.77
CA ARG A 158 -17.01 14.58 -0.80
C ARG A 158 -17.64 15.31 0.39
N ARG A 159 -16.90 15.50 1.49
CA ARG A 159 -17.37 16.20 2.71
C ARG A 159 -16.94 17.67 2.76
N LEU A 160 -16.09 18.11 1.84
CA LEU A 160 -15.68 19.50 1.74
C LEU A 160 -16.82 20.39 1.23
N LYS A 161 -16.98 21.55 1.86
CA LYS A 161 -17.89 22.62 1.43
C LYS A 161 -17.45 23.21 0.09
N GLU A 162 -18.36 23.96 -0.54
CA GLU A 162 -18.04 24.69 -1.76
C GLU A 162 -16.88 25.68 -1.53
N GLY A 163 -15.97 25.77 -2.49
CA GLY A 163 -14.75 26.58 -2.38
C GLY A 163 -13.64 26.01 -1.48
N ALA A 164 -13.89 24.95 -0.72
CA ALA A 164 -12.86 24.24 0.03
C ALA A 164 -12.09 23.27 -0.86
N ARG A 165 -10.83 23.00 -0.52
CA ARG A 165 -9.93 22.15 -1.31
C ARG A 165 -9.12 21.18 -0.46
N LEU A 166 -8.88 19.99 -1.02
CA LEU A 166 -7.95 18.99 -0.52
C LEU A 166 -6.66 19.05 -1.33
N LEU A 167 -5.52 19.18 -0.65
CA LEU A 167 -4.21 18.86 -1.22
C LEU A 167 -3.83 17.46 -0.74
N THR A 168 -3.53 16.55 -1.65
CA THR A 168 -3.11 15.18 -1.32
C THR A 168 -1.74 14.88 -1.91
N VAL A 169 -0.88 14.21 -1.15
CA VAL A 169 0.52 13.96 -1.51
C VAL A 169 0.78 12.47 -1.65
N GLU A 170 1.26 12.06 -2.83
CA GLU A 170 1.63 10.68 -3.12
C GLU A 170 3.06 10.60 -3.64
N PHE A 171 3.86 9.69 -3.06
CA PHE A 171 5.24 9.48 -3.46
C PHE A 171 5.36 8.62 -4.72
N ASN A 172 4.51 7.60 -4.87
CA ASN A 172 4.57 6.68 -5.99
C ASN A 172 3.78 7.22 -7.20
N PRO A 173 4.43 7.52 -8.34
CA PRO A 173 3.77 8.08 -9.51
C PRO A 173 2.70 7.17 -10.12
N GLU A 174 2.83 5.83 -10.00
CA GLU A 174 1.81 4.89 -10.49
C GLU A 174 0.53 4.99 -9.65
N PHE A 175 0.67 5.10 -8.32
CA PHE A 175 -0.46 5.24 -7.41
C PHE A 175 -1.12 6.61 -7.59
N ALA A 176 -0.32 7.66 -7.77
CA ALA A 176 -0.81 8.99 -8.11
C ALA A 176 -1.66 9.00 -9.40
N ALA A 177 -1.20 8.32 -10.46
CA ALA A 177 -1.95 8.20 -11.71
C ALA A 177 -3.29 7.45 -11.55
N ILE A 178 -3.32 6.45 -10.68
CA ILE A 178 -4.53 5.70 -10.35
C ILE A 178 -5.49 6.56 -9.50
N ALA A 179 -4.99 7.23 -8.46
CA ALA A 179 -5.78 8.13 -7.63
C ALA A 179 -6.39 9.27 -8.44
N LYS A 180 -5.65 9.84 -9.38
CA LYS A 180 -6.17 10.88 -10.28
C LYS A 180 -7.38 10.40 -11.08
N GLN A 181 -7.29 9.22 -11.70
CA GLN A 181 -8.43 8.61 -12.40
C GLN A 181 -9.59 8.31 -11.45
N MET A 182 -9.30 7.89 -10.22
CA MET A 182 -10.32 7.66 -9.20
C MET A 182 -11.07 8.96 -8.85
N PHE A 183 -10.36 10.07 -8.67
CA PHE A 183 -10.97 11.37 -8.35
C PHE A 183 -11.83 11.90 -9.49
N GLU A 184 -11.34 11.79 -10.73
CA GLU A 184 -12.09 12.17 -11.94
C GLU A 184 -13.35 11.32 -12.11
N PHE A 185 -13.27 10.01 -11.85
CA PHE A 185 -14.42 9.13 -11.95
C PHE A 185 -15.42 9.37 -10.81
N ALA A 186 -14.95 9.66 -9.60
CA ALA A 186 -15.78 10.00 -8.45
C ALA A 186 -16.43 11.40 -8.56
N GLY A 187 -16.00 12.23 -9.51
CA GLY A 187 -16.54 13.60 -9.69
C GLY A 187 -16.06 14.60 -8.64
N VAL A 188 -14.90 14.35 -8.00
CA VAL A 188 -14.35 15.22 -6.95
C VAL A 188 -13.07 15.95 -7.39
N GLN A 189 -12.64 15.78 -8.63
CA GLN A 189 -11.39 16.32 -9.15
C GLN A 189 -11.24 17.84 -8.97
N ASP A 190 -12.35 18.59 -9.01
CA ASP A 190 -12.31 20.06 -8.87
C ASP A 190 -11.98 20.50 -7.43
N LYS A 191 -12.20 19.63 -6.45
CA LYS A 191 -11.86 19.87 -5.04
C LYS A 191 -10.50 19.30 -4.65
N VAL A 192 -9.87 18.47 -5.49
CA VAL A 192 -8.67 17.71 -5.13
C VAL A 192 -7.47 18.14 -5.98
N ARG A 193 -6.41 18.56 -5.30
CA ARG A 193 -5.10 18.79 -5.92
C ARG A 193 -4.11 17.72 -5.49
N LEU A 194 -3.84 16.79 -6.40
CA LEU A 194 -2.86 15.74 -6.20
C LEU A 194 -1.44 16.25 -6.50
N LEU A 195 -0.53 16.03 -5.56
CA LEU A 195 0.87 16.44 -5.61
C LEU A 195 1.76 15.19 -5.58
N GLU A 196 2.54 15.00 -6.64
CA GLU A 196 3.49 13.91 -6.72
C GLU A 196 4.82 14.29 -6.06
N GLY A 197 5.35 13.38 -5.23
CA GLY A 197 6.66 13.49 -4.63
C GLY A 197 6.69 13.18 -3.14
N PRO A 198 7.89 13.14 -2.55
CA PRO A 198 8.04 12.85 -1.13
C PRO A 198 7.55 14.02 -0.27
N SER A 199 6.92 13.71 0.86
CA SER A 199 6.32 14.70 1.77
C SER A 199 7.31 15.78 2.23
N GLN A 200 8.56 15.41 2.53
CA GLN A 200 9.60 16.37 2.93
C GLN A 200 9.92 17.45 1.88
N GLU A 201 9.70 17.16 0.60
CA GLU A 201 9.94 18.11 -0.48
C GLU A 201 8.69 18.92 -0.79
N VAL A 202 7.52 18.30 -0.66
CA VAL A 202 6.23 18.94 -0.97
C VAL A 202 5.82 19.92 0.12
N ILE A 203 5.93 19.57 1.40
CA ILE A 203 5.48 20.41 2.53
C ILE A 203 6.08 21.84 2.48
N PRO A 204 7.40 22.03 2.28
CA PRO A 204 7.99 23.37 2.17
C PRO A 204 7.50 24.18 0.96
N GLN A 205 6.99 23.51 -0.08
CA GLN A 205 6.51 24.13 -1.31
C GLN A 205 5.03 24.55 -1.23
N LEU A 206 4.25 23.97 -0.32
CA LEU A 206 2.82 24.26 -0.14
C LEU A 206 2.51 25.76 -0.06
N LYS A 207 3.28 26.52 0.72
CA LYS A 207 3.09 27.96 0.82
C LYS A 207 3.50 28.73 -0.43
N LYS A 208 4.64 28.37 -1.03
CA LYS A 208 5.26 29.14 -2.13
C LYS A 208 4.61 28.86 -3.50
N LYS A 209 4.22 27.61 -3.75
CA LYS A 209 3.79 27.12 -5.06
C LYS A 209 2.30 26.84 -5.13
N TYR A 210 1.67 26.56 -4.00
CA TYR A 210 0.28 26.12 -3.93
C TYR A 210 -0.61 27.10 -3.16
N GLU A 211 -0.07 28.26 -2.78
CA GLU A 211 -0.80 29.37 -2.14
C GLU A 211 -1.57 28.89 -0.91
N VAL A 212 -0.92 28.08 -0.08
CA VAL A 212 -1.47 27.59 1.18
C VAL A 212 -0.81 28.37 2.32
N ASP A 213 -1.58 29.26 2.96
CA ASP A 213 -1.10 30.00 4.14
C ASP A 213 -1.44 29.30 5.45
N THR A 214 -2.61 28.66 5.50
CA THR A 214 -3.12 27.93 6.67
C THR A 214 -3.60 26.53 6.25
N LEU A 215 -3.55 25.62 7.22
CA LEU A 215 -4.10 24.27 7.11
C LEU A 215 -5.10 24.09 8.26
N ASP A 216 -6.33 23.75 7.91
CA ASP A 216 -7.41 23.56 8.89
C ASP A 216 -7.50 22.09 9.34
N PHE A 217 -7.07 21.18 8.46
CA PHE A 217 -7.13 19.74 8.68
C PHE A 217 -5.93 19.03 8.03
N VAL A 218 -5.32 18.06 8.73
CA VAL A 218 -4.21 17.25 8.21
C VAL A 218 -4.42 15.77 8.50
N PHE A 219 -4.51 14.97 7.45
CA PHE A 219 -4.60 13.51 7.52
C PHE A 219 -3.25 12.86 7.20
N LEU A 220 -2.74 12.00 8.10
CA LEU A 220 -1.47 11.30 7.94
C LEU A 220 -1.72 9.80 7.75
N ASP A 221 -1.50 9.31 6.52
CA ASP A 221 -1.67 7.90 6.18
C ASP A 221 -0.59 7.43 5.17
N HIS A 222 0.66 7.79 5.49
CA HIS A 222 1.84 7.40 4.72
C HIS A 222 2.82 6.62 5.62
N TRP A 223 4.12 6.71 5.34
CA TRP A 223 5.14 5.97 6.08
C TRP A 223 5.26 6.46 7.52
N LYS A 224 5.07 5.56 8.49
CA LYS A 224 5.07 5.89 9.93
C LYS A 224 6.34 6.60 10.40
N ASP A 225 7.49 6.22 9.87
CA ASP A 225 8.79 6.84 10.21
C ASP A 225 8.85 8.33 9.84
N ARG A 226 7.95 8.78 8.97
CA ARG A 226 7.84 10.17 8.51
C ARG A 226 6.83 10.99 9.31
N TYR A 227 5.98 10.39 10.14
CA TYR A 227 4.92 11.12 10.86
C TYR A 227 5.48 12.24 11.76
N ALA A 228 6.46 11.91 12.60
CA ALA A 228 7.08 12.90 13.49
C ALA A 228 7.89 13.96 12.71
N PRO A 229 8.81 13.59 11.79
CA PRO A 229 9.49 14.57 10.94
C PRO A 229 8.55 15.51 10.18
N ASP A 230 7.48 14.98 9.58
CA ASP A 230 6.57 15.78 8.76
C ASP A 230 5.68 16.67 9.61
N THR A 231 5.27 16.22 10.80
CA THR A 231 4.55 17.08 11.76
C THR A 231 5.43 18.25 12.21
N ILE A 232 6.72 18.02 12.46
CA ILE A 232 7.68 19.09 12.79
C ILE A 232 7.83 20.05 11.60
N LEU A 233 7.91 19.53 10.38
CA LEU A 233 8.04 20.34 9.18
C LEU A 233 6.80 21.20 8.93
N LEU A 234 5.60 20.63 9.11
CA LEU A 234 4.34 21.35 9.07
C LEU A 234 4.30 22.48 10.10
N GLN A 235 4.73 22.24 11.34
CA GLN A 235 4.82 23.27 12.38
C GLN A 235 5.81 24.40 12.07
N GLN A 236 6.83 24.15 11.24
CA GLN A 236 7.81 25.15 10.85
C GLN A 236 7.31 26.05 9.71
N HIS A 237 6.49 25.50 8.81
CA HIS A 237 6.02 26.19 7.61
C HIS A 237 4.62 26.80 7.77
N PHE A 238 3.79 26.21 8.61
CA PHE A 238 2.43 26.64 8.88
C PHE A 238 2.31 27.10 10.32
N TYR A 239 1.61 28.20 10.53
CA TYR A 239 1.02 28.46 11.84
C TYR A 239 -0.06 27.40 12.02
N ILE A 240 0.30 26.25 12.59
CA ILE A 240 -0.71 25.40 13.20
C ILE A 240 -1.31 26.26 14.31
N ILE A 241 -2.53 26.75 14.09
CA ILE A 241 -3.30 27.45 15.10
C ILE A 241 -3.57 26.40 16.18
N THR A 242 -2.67 26.26 17.15
CA THR A 242 -2.92 25.51 18.38
C THR A 242 -3.83 26.35 19.30
N ASP A 243 -4.90 26.87 18.72
CA ASP A 243 -5.98 27.61 19.36
C ASP A 243 -7.26 26.86 18.99
N TYR A 244 -7.51 25.77 19.72
CA TYR A 244 -8.78 25.00 19.83
C TYR A 244 -9.55 24.58 18.57
N LYS A 245 -9.06 24.85 17.34
CA LYS A 245 -9.72 24.51 16.07
C LYS A 245 -8.93 23.54 15.19
N THR A 246 -7.62 23.40 15.40
CA THR A 246 -6.73 22.57 14.56
C THR A 246 -6.35 21.25 15.26
N GLU A 247 -7.30 20.62 15.97
CA GLU A 247 -7.10 19.38 16.74
C GLU A 247 -7.48 18.09 15.98
N CYS A 248 -7.10 17.94 14.72
CA CYS A 248 -7.19 16.61 14.10
C CYS A 248 -6.03 16.29 13.18
N LEU A 249 -4.92 15.89 13.80
CA LEU A 249 -3.98 14.95 13.20
C LEU A 249 -4.56 13.54 13.38
N LEU A 250 -5.21 13.04 12.34
CA LEU A 250 -5.69 11.67 12.30
C LEU A 250 -4.62 10.79 11.65
N SER A 251 -4.17 9.77 12.39
CA SER A 251 -3.23 8.74 11.92
C SER A 251 -3.90 7.38 11.94
N VAL A 252 -3.85 6.64 10.83
CA VAL A 252 -4.34 5.26 10.74
C VAL A 252 -3.15 4.28 10.75
N SER A 253 -3.24 3.20 11.55
CA SER A 253 -2.24 2.13 11.60
C SER A 253 -2.81 0.83 11.01
N PRO A 254 -2.13 0.15 10.07
CA PRO A 254 -2.63 -1.07 9.43
C PRO A 254 -2.44 -2.37 10.23
N SER A 255 -1.81 -2.34 11.42
CA SER A 255 -1.28 -3.55 12.08
C SER A 255 -2.05 -4.04 13.32
N VAL A 256 -3.36 -3.83 13.44
CA VAL A 256 -4.16 -4.34 14.58
C VAL A 256 -5.46 -5.00 14.09
N PRO A 257 -5.78 -6.25 14.51
CA PRO A 257 -7.08 -6.87 14.26
C PRO A 257 -8.22 -6.04 14.86
N SER A 258 -9.42 -6.19 14.29
CA SER A 258 -10.66 -5.39 14.42
C SER A 258 -11.29 -5.21 15.82
N HIS A 259 -10.50 -5.13 16.89
CA HIS A 259 -10.98 -4.87 18.25
C HIS A 259 -10.03 -3.93 19.01
N SER A 260 -9.73 -2.76 18.45
CA SER A 260 -9.54 -1.53 19.25
C SER A 260 -9.41 -0.32 18.31
N SER A 261 -10.43 0.52 18.35
CA SER A 261 -10.46 1.85 17.76
C SER A 261 -9.46 2.76 18.48
N GLN A 262 -8.28 2.97 17.92
CA GLN A 262 -7.40 4.06 18.34
C GLN A 262 -6.93 4.84 17.11
N PHE A 263 -7.79 5.75 16.65
CA PHE A 263 -7.29 7.01 16.11
C PHE A 263 -6.62 7.73 17.28
N THR A 264 -5.31 7.86 17.24
CA THR A 264 -4.59 8.61 18.28
C THR A 264 -4.58 10.07 17.86
N GLU A 265 -5.37 10.90 18.54
CA GLU A 265 -5.14 12.34 18.54
C GLU A 265 -3.71 12.57 19.05
N ILE A 266 -2.81 13.01 18.16
CA ILE A 266 -1.43 13.32 18.57
C ILE A 266 -1.49 14.62 19.38
N LYS A 267 -1.60 14.49 20.70
CA LYS A 267 -1.48 15.66 21.59
C LYS A 267 -0.12 16.32 21.38
N PRO A 268 -0.06 17.66 21.23
CA PRO A 268 1.21 18.35 21.03
C PRO A 268 2.17 18.06 22.18
N LEU A 269 3.45 17.81 21.85
CA LEU A 269 4.50 17.81 22.87
C LEU A 269 4.48 19.16 23.60
N ALA A 270 4.34 19.11 24.92
CA ALA A 270 4.34 20.29 25.77
C ALA A 270 5.52 21.21 25.40
N PRO A 271 5.31 22.54 25.26
CA PRO A 271 6.36 23.44 24.82
C PRO A 271 7.55 23.37 25.78
N SER A 272 8.74 23.11 25.23
CA SER A 272 9.96 23.06 26.04
C SER A 272 10.15 24.38 26.79
N LYS A 273 10.63 24.32 28.04
CA LYS A 273 10.87 25.48 28.93
C LYS A 273 11.67 26.61 28.26
N ARG A 274 12.41 26.30 27.18
CA ARG A 274 13.18 27.23 26.34
C ARG A 274 12.30 28.19 25.52
N LYS A 275 11.09 27.78 25.10
CA LYS A 275 10.13 28.62 24.36
C LYS A 275 9.43 29.66 25.25
N ARG A 276 9.16 29.34 26.53
CA ARG A 276 8.54 30.26 27.50
C ARG A 276 9.41 31.51 27.76
N ARG A 277 10.71 31.31 27.95
CA ARG A 277 11.69 32.41 28.15
C ARG A 277 11.85 33.33 26.94
N ARG A 278 11.62 32.84 25.70
CA ARG A 278 11.67 33.67 24.49
C ARG A 278 10.40 34.53 24.35
N LYS A 279 9.23 34.01 24.72
CA LYS A 279 7.95 34.76 24.70
C LYS A 279 7.95 35.89 25.73
N GLU A 280 8.47 35.64 26.94
CA GLU A 280 8.66 36.65 27.99
C GLU A 280 9.68 37.74 27.58
N LYS A 281 10.81 37.37 26.94
CA LYS A 281 11.79 38.34 26.42
C LYS A 281 11.29 39.19 25.25
N LEU A 282 10.35 38.69 24.44
CA LEU A 282 9.73 39.44 23.35
C LEU A 282 8.62 40.38 23.85
N HIS A 283 7.84 39.97 24.86
CA HIS A 283 6.87 40.86 25.50
C HIS A 283 7.53 42.02 26.25
N LEU A 284 8.68 41.80 26.91
CA LEU A 284 9.45 42.90 27.53
C LEU A 284 10.07 43.88 26.53
N LYS A 285 10.27 43.49 25.27
CA LYS A 285 10.90 44.33 24.24
C LYS A 285 9.93 45.15 23.41
N MET A 286 8.63 44.87 23.49
CA MET A 286 7.58 45.62 22.79
C MET A 286 6.71 46.46 23.75
N GLY A 287 7.16 46.63 25.00
CA GLY A 287 6.45 47.34 26.06
C GLY A 287 7.31 48.39 26.78
N THR A 288 8.19 49.08 26.05
CA THR A 288 8.89 50.32 26.47
C THR A 288 9.12 51.19 25.25
#